data_AF-A0A3N5QCE7-F1
#
_entry.id   AF-A0A3N5QCE7-F1
#
_cell.length_a   1.000
_cell.length_b   1.000
_cell.length_c   1.000
_cell.angle_alpha   90.00
_cell.angle_beta   90.00
_cell.angle_gamma   90.00
#
_symmetry.space_group_name_H-M   'P 1'
#
loop_
_entity.id
_entity.type
_entity.pdbx_description
1 polymer ?
#
loop_
_entity_poly.entity_id
_entity_poly.type
_entity_poly.pdbx_seq_one_letter_code
_entity_poly.pdbx_strand_id
1 'polypeptide(L)' 'ESRIGERFDAIVTGASEKGTWVRILKLPIEGKLVRGYEGIDIGDRLRVQLIDTNVEQGYIDFKKV' A
#
# COMPACT_ATOMS: atom_id res chain seq x y z
N GLU A 1 -6.35 -7.47 -17.54
CA GLU A 1 -6.50 -6.01 -17.37
C GLU A 1 -5.62 -5.55 -16.22
N SER A 2 -5.09 -4.33 -16.32
CA SER A 2 -4.28 -3.73 -15.27
C SER A 2 -5.20 -3.11 -14.19
N ARG A 3 -4.95 -3.40 -12.91
CA ARG A 3 -5.72 -2.85 -11.77
C ARG A 3 -5.23 -1.48 -11.30
N ILE A 4 -4.26 -0.88 -12.01
CA ILE A 4 -3.73 0.45 -11.66
C ILE A 4 -4.89 1.46 -11.59
N GLY A 5 -4.90 2.24 -10.51
CA GLY A 5 -5.95 3.20 -10.20
C GLY A 5 -7.07 2.65 -9.30
N GLU A 6 -7.18 1.34 -9.12
CA GLU A 6 -8.15 0.74 -8.18
C GLU A 6 -7.82 1.12 -6.73
N ARG A 7 -8.87 1.28 -5.91
CA ARG A 7 -8.77 1.70 -4.51
C ARG A 7 -9.17 0.56 -3.58
N PHE A 8 -8.44 0.43 -2.49
CA PHE A 8 -8.62 -0.64 -1.51
C PHE A 8 -8.61 -0.10 -0.10
N ASP A 9 -9.43 -0.68 0.76
CA ASP A 9 -9.29 -0.51 2.20
C ASP A 9 -8.13 -1.41 2.66
N ALA A 10 -7.21 -0.83 3.42
CA ALA A 10 -5.96 -1.46 3.84
C ALA A 10 -5.66 -1.15 5.31
N ILE A 11 -4.74 -1.94 5.87
CA ILE A 11 -4.16 -1.73 7.20
C ILE A 11 -2.65 -1.61 7.09
N VAL A 12 -2.06 -0.70 7.87
CA VAL A 12 -0.60 -0.55 7.94
C VAL A 12 -0.02 -1.72 8.72
N THR A 13 0.90 -2.44 8.08
CA THR A 13 1.58 -3.61 8.65
C THR A 13 3.01 -3.30 9.07
N GLY A 14 3.58 -2.20 8.58
CA GLY A 14 4.89 -1.70 9.00
C GLY A 14 5.03 -0.21 8.73
N ALA A 15 5.68 0.50 9.65
CA ALA A 15 6.07 1.90 9.52
C ALA A 15 7.48 2.07 10.10
N SER A 16 8.44 2.45 9.27
CA SER A 16 9.84 2.63 9.67
C SER A 16 10.58 3.53 8.69
N GLU A 17 11.84 3.86 8.99
CA GLU A 17 12.71 4.58 8.05
C GLU A 17 12.91 3.85 6.70
N LYS A 18 12.72 2.53 6.65
CA LYS A 18 12.82 1.74 5.41
C LYS A 18 11.57 1.87 4.53
N GLY A 19 10.48 2.42 5.06
CA GLY A 19 9.22 2.65 4.38
C GLY A 19 8.00 2.32 5.24
N THR A 20 6.85 2.45 4.59
CA THR A 20 5.54 2.09 5.15
C THR A 20 4.91 1.03 4.26
N TRP A 21 4.37 -0.02 4.87
CA TRP A 21 3.76 -1.15 4.20
C TRP A 21 2.30 -1.29 4.59
N VAL A 22 1.48 -1.66 3.61
CA VAL A 22 0.04 -1.80 3.77
C VAL A 22 -0.42 -3.13 3.18
N ARG A 23 -1.32 -3.80 3.89
CA ARG A 23 -2.00 -5.00 3.41
C ARG A 23 -3.45 -4.67 3.09
N ILE A 24 -3.90 -5.06 1.91
CA ILE A 24 -5.30 -4.95 1.50
C ILE A 24 -6.15 -5.86 2.40
N LEU A 25 -7.31 -5.40 2.85
CA LEU A 25 -8.14 -6.17 3.80
C LEU A 25 -8.84 -7.37 3.15
N LYS A 26 -9.26 -7.24 1.89
CA LYS A 26 -10.04 -8.28 1.18
C LYS A 26 -9.18 -9.28 0.40
N LEU A 27 -7.90 -8.96 0.17
CA LEU A 27 -6.99 -9.74 -0.65
C LEU A 27 -5.68 -9.92 0.12
N PRO A 28 -5.03 -11.10 0.05
CA PRO A 28 -3.76 -11.36 0.75
C PRO A 28 -2.58 -10.69 0.01
N ILE A 29 -2.69 -9.40 -0.28
CA ILE A 29 -1.71 -8.61 -1.03
C ILE A 29 -1.17 -7.52 -0.12
N GLU A 30 0.16 -7.43 -0.06
CA GLU A 30 0.90 -6.38 0.62
C GLU A 30 1.69 -5.56 -0.40
N GLY A 31 1.85 -4.26 -0.13
CA GLY A 31 2.65 -3.37 -0.95
C GLY A 31 3.13 -2.15 -0.17
N LYS A 32 3.99 -1.36 -0.80
CA LYS A 32 4.60 -0.18 -0.18
C LYS A 32 3.71 1.05 -0.36
N LEU A 33 3.49 1.79 0.72
CA LEU A 33 2.85 3.10 0.67
C LEU A 33 3.93 4.15 0.36
N VAL A 34 4.05 4.53 -0.90
CA VAL A 34 5.13 5.43 -1.37
C VAL A 34 4.75 6.91 -1.33
N ARG A 35 3.49 7.25 -1.03
CA ARG A 35 3.00 8.63 -0.85
C ARG A 35 1.92 8.70 0.22
N GLY A 36 1.93 9.77 1.02
CA GLY A 36 0.94 10.01 2.07
C GLY A 36 1.12 9.10 3.28
N TYR A 37 2.36 8.73 3.57
CA TYR A 37 2.75 7.87 4.71
C TYR A 37 3.08 8.66 5.98
N GLU A 38 3.11 9.99 5.89
CA GLU A 38 3.46 10.88 7.00
C GLU A 38 2.44 10.78 8.14
N GLY A 39 2.94 10.57 9.36
CA GLY A 39 2.10 10.49 10.57
C GLY A 39 1.23 9.24 10.66
N ILE A 40 1.52 8.20 9.88
CA ILE A 40 0.82 6.91 9.90
C ILE A 40 1.64 5.90 10.69
N ASP A 41 0.96 5.09 11.50
CA ASP A 41 1.58 4.04 12.32
C ASP A 41 0.94 2.66 12.09
N ILE A 42 1.59 1.62 12.60
CA ILE A 42 1.15 0.23 12.51
C ILE A 42 -0.25 0.09 13.12
N GLY A 43 -1.14 -0.58 12.38
CA GLY A 43 -2.53 -0.80 12.79
C GLY A 43 -3.51 0.24 12.24
N ASP A 44 -3.03 1.37 11.72
CA ASP A 44 -3.88 2.36 11.07
C ASP A 44 -4.59 1.77 9.86
N ARG A 45 -5.89 2.06 9.76
CA ARG A 45 -6.70 1.72 8.59
C ARG A 45 -6.79 2.93 7.68
N LEU A 46 -6.53 2.72 6.40
CA LEU A 46 -6.61 3.76 5.38
C LEU A 46 -7.12 3.20 4.07
N ARG A 47 -7.53 4.12 3.19
CA ARG A 47 -7.79 3.79 1.80
C ARG A 47 -6.55 4.12 0.96
N VAL A 48 -6.17 3.17 0.12
CA VAL A 48 -5.02 3.28 -0.77
C VAL A 48 -5.43 3.09 -2.22
N GLN A 49 -4.67 3.69 -3.13
CA GLN A 49 -4.81 3.50 -4.57
C GLN A 49 -3.57 2.80 -5.11
N LEU A 50 -3.77 1.73 -5.90
CA LEU A 50 -2.69 1.07 -6.61
C LEU A 50 -2.17 2.02 -7.70
N ILE A 51 -0.87 2.32 -7.70
CA ILE A 51 -0.28 3.26 -8.66
C ILE A 51 0.79 2.64 -9.55
N ASP A 52 1.46 1.58 -9.07
CA ASP A 52 2.39 0.83 -9.90
C ASP A 52 2.48 -0.64 -9.44
N THR A 53 2.81 -1.51 -10.37
CA THR A 53 3.10 -2.92 -10.13
C THR A 53 4.24 -3.35 -11.02
N ASN A 54 5.36 -3.78 -10.43
CA ASN A 54 6.45 -4.39 -11.15
C ASN A 54 6.64 -5.83 -10.66
N VAL A 55 6.05 -6.78 -11.39
CA VAL A 55 6.09 -8.21 -11.05
C VAL A 55 7.51 -8.76 -11.10
N GLU A 56 8.33 -8.32 -12.05
CA GLU A 56 9.71 -8.81 -12.22
C GLU A 56 10.60 -8.39 -11.05
N GLN A 57 10.36 -7.22 -10.47
CA GLN A 57 11.13 -6.71 -9.33
C GLN A 57 10.46 -7.02 -7.96
N GLY A 58 9.23 -7.54 -7.96
CA GLY A 58 8.53 -7.97 -6.76
C GLY A 58 7.92 -6.84 -5.93
N TYR A 59 7.60 -5.68 -6.52
CA TYR A 59 7.03 -4.53 -5.80
C TYR A 59 5.62 -4.17 -6.28
N ILE A 60 4.79 -3.77 -5.33
CA ILE A 60 3.42 -3.24 -5.51
C ILE A 60 3.37 -1.91 -4.77
N ASP A 61 3.09 -0.83 -5.49
CA ASP A 61 3.14 0.52 -4.93
C ASP A 61 1.76 1.14 -4.80
N PHE A 62 1.53 1.70 -3.63
CA PHE A 62 0.30 2.37 -3.24
C PHE A 62 0.57 3.83 -2.89
N LYS A 63 -0.44 4.67 -3.08
CA LYS A 63 -0.55 5.97 -2.42
C LYS A 63 -1.78 6.01 -1.53
N LYS A 64 -1.74 6.83 -0.49
CA LYS A 64 -2.95 7.20 0.25
C LYS A 64 -3.88 7.97 -0.68
N VAL A 65 -5.18 7.71 -0.58
CA VAL A 65 -6.21 8.46 -1.31
C VAL A 65 -6.35 9.87 -0.73
#